data_AF-A0A5D0MY16-F1
#
_entry.id   AF-A0A5D0MY16-F1
#
_cell.length_a   1.000
_cell.length_b   1.000
_cell.length_c   1.000
_cell.angle_alpha   90.00
_cell.angle_beta   90.00
_cell.angle_gamma   90.00
#
_symmetry.space_group_name_H-M   'P 1'
#
loop_
_entity.id
_entity.type
_entity.pdbx_description
1 polymer ?
#
loop_
_entity_poly.entity_id
_entity_poly.type
_entity_poly.pdbx_seq_one_letter_code
_entity_poly.pdbx_strand_id
1 'polypeptide(L)'
;MVLAVILAVVVFVGWRWWHNHPPYGPEALAIKSSLTFVSQEEAQAALGENAPASNGRDQLVLGRISWRTPPKPLDGGYFAIFLIDKRVNRKVGSFIASSPRQSASSPRQEAISVGNAGVENKIPERYPWLQGAGDVKEGNTWWSYGSRLAVFDGDASPLTFVARFPYLEGPQREAVRAATAPVAISDLLLALVYMGSDGQVYWAQRLQG
;
A
#
# COMPACT_ATOMS: atom_id res chain seq x y z
N MET A 1 4.19 -26.00 39.91
CA MET A 1 3.73 -25.80 38.51
C MET A 1 3.30 -24.37 38.21
N VAL A 2 2.54 -23.69 39.08
CA VAL A 2 2.06 -22.32 38.84
C VAL A 2 3.19 -21.31 38.55
N LEU A 3 4.30 -21.37 39.28
CA LEU A 3 5.44 -20.47 39.09
C LEU A 3 6.11 -20.60 37.70
N ALA A 4 6.22 -21.83 37.18
CA ALA A 4 6.82 -22.10 35.87
C ALA A 4 5.93 -21.61 34.72
N VAL A 5 4.61 -21.72 34.88
CA VAL A 5 3.63 -21.17 33.92
C VAL A 5 3.69 -19.65 33.89
N ILE A 6 3.77 -19.00 35.05
CA ILE A 6 3.92 -17.53 35.15
C ILE A 6 5.21 -17.08 34.47
N LEU A 7 6.34 -17.74 34.74
CA LEU A 7 7.63 -17.44 34.10
C LEU A 7 7.57 -17.62 32.57
N ALA A 8 6.96 -18.70 32.08
CA ALA A 8 6.79 -18.93 30.65
C ALA A 8 5.93 -17.84 29.98
N VAL A 9 4.84 -17.40 30.63
CA VAL A 9 3.99 -16.31 30.14
C VAL A 9 4.75 -14.98 30.13
N VAL A 10 5.50 -14.66 31.18
CA VAL A 10 6.28 -13.40 31.26
C VAL A 10 7.37 -13.36 30.20
N VAL A 11 8.10 -14.46 29.99
CA VAL A 11 9.13 -14.56 28.95
C VAL A 11 8.51 -14.45 27.56
N PHE A 12 7.38 -15.12 27.31
CA PHE A 12 6.68 -15.05 26.03
C PHE A 12 6.12 -13.64 25.76
N VAL A 13 5.53 -12.99 26.76
CA VAL A 13 5.02 -11.61 26.66
C VAL A 13 6.16 -10.62 26.46
N GLY A 14 7.28 -10.77 27.18
CA GLY A 14 8.46 -9.93 27.04
C GLY A 14 9.12 -10.08 25.66
N TRP A 15 9.27 -11.32 25.19
CA TRP A 15 9.77 -11.61 23.84
C TRP A 15 8.86 -11.05 22.75
N ARG A 16 7.54 -11.25 22.89
CA ARG A 16 6.54 -10.71 21.98
C ARG A 16 6.50 -9.19 22.00
N TRP A 17 6.64 -8.55 23.16
CA TRP A 17 6.72 -7.09 23.29
C TRP A 17 7.98 -6.54 22.61
N TRP A 18 9.13 -7.17 22.83
CA TRP A 18 10.39 -6.77 22.21
C TRP A 18 10.39 -6.93 20.69
N HIS A 19 9.83 -8.02 20.16
CA HIS A 19 9.72 -8.24 18.71
C HIS A 19 8.60 -7.44 18.05
N ASN A 20 7.58 -7.01 18.81
CA ASN A 20 6.44 -6.28 18.24
C ASN A 20 6.54 -4.77 18.34
N HIS A 21 7.58 -4.22 18.95
CA HIS A 21 7.73 -2.78 19.05
C HIS A 21 8.25 -2.20 17.74
N PRO A 22 7.43 -1.39 17.04
CA PRO A 22 7.91 -0.74 15.85
C PRO A 22 9.04 0.24 16.19
N PRO A 23 10.04 0.43 15.31
CA PRO A 23 11.13 1.37 15.54
C PRO A 23 10.64 2.83 15.74
N TYR A 24 9.46 3.16 15.21
CA TYR A 24 8.72 4.42 15.38
C TYR A 24 7.26 4.22 14.93
N GLY A 25 6.34 5.06 15.40
CA GLY A 25 4.95 5.12 14.93
C GLY A 25 4.75 6.09 13.74
N PRO A 26 3.59 6.04 13.06
CA PRO A 26 3.31 6.87 11.89
C PRO A 26 3.33 8.38 12.20
N GLU A 27 3.09 8.78 13.44
CA GLU A 27 3.15 10.16 13.90
C GLU A 27 4.53 10.81 13.70
N ALA A 28 5.61 10.02 13.74
CA ALA A 28 6.96 10.51 13.54
C ALA A 28 7.21 10.99 12.09
N LEU A 29 6.40 10.52 11.14
CA LEU A 29 6.56 10.79 9.72
C LEU A 29 5.86 12.07 9.27
N ALA A 30 4.94 12.63 10.07
CA ALA A 30 4.15 13.82 9.72
C ALA A 30 3.56 13.73 8.29
N ILE A 31 2.92 12.60 7.99
CA ILE A 31 2.49 12.22 6.64
C ILE A 31 1.44 13.22 6.12
N LYS A 32 1.59 13.63 4.86
CA LYS A 32 0.60 14.40 4.11
C LYS A 32 0.23 13.64 2.86
N SER A 33 -1.04 13.73 2.46
CA SER A 33 -1.53 13.09 1.25
C SER A 33 -2.63 13.89 0.56
N SER A 34 -2.79 13.67 -0.73
CA SER A 34 -3.96 14.11 -1.49
C SER A 34 -4.28 13.11 -2.61
N LEU A 35 -5.56 13.04 -2.98
CA LEU A 35 -6.06 12.33 -4.15
C LEU A 35 -6.93 13.27 -4.99
N THR A 36 -6.72 13.27 -6.30
CA THR A 36 -7.53 14.06 -7.25
C THR A 36 -7.76 13.25 -8.52
N PHE A 37 -8.94 13.38 -9.12
CA PHE A 37 -9.15 12.93 -10.50
C PHE A 37 -8.34 13.82 -11.44
N VAL A 38 -7.80 13.22 -12.50
CA VAL A 38 -6.99 13.91 -13.49
C VAL A 38 -7.27 13.40 -14.90
N SER A 39 -6.93 14.21 -15.90
CA SER A 39 -6.92 13.79 -17.31
C SER A 39 -5.69 12.93 -17.63
N GLN A 40 -5.65 12.36 -18.84
CA GLN A 40 -4.47 11.63 -19.33
C GLN A 40 -3.26 12.55 -19.44
N GLU A 41 -3.45 13.79 -19.91
CA GLU A 41 -2.40 14.79 -20.07
C GLU A 41 -1.81 15.19 -18.72
N GLU A 42 -2.65 15.38 -17.69
CA GLU A 42 -2.21 15.68 -16.33
C GLU A 42 -1.45 14.49 -15.70
N ALA A 43 -1.89 13.25 -15.96
CA ALA A 43 -1.19 12.06 -15.52
C ALA A 43 0.19 11.92 -16.20
N GLN A 44 0.27 12.20 -17.51
CA GLN A 44 1.54 12.23 -18.26
C GLN A 44 2.44 13.37 -17.81
N ALA A 45 1.90 14.55 -17.49
CA ALA A 45 2.68 15.64 -16.92
C ALA A 45 3.29 15.26 -15.56
N ALA A 46 2.61 14.41 -14.78
CA ALA A 46 3.07 13.97 -13.48
C ALA A 46 4.09 12.81 -13.53
N LEU A 47 3.90 11.82 -14.42
CA LEU A 47 4.72 10.59 -14.46
C LEU A 47 5.49 10.38 -15.77
N GLY A 48 5.37 11.28 -16.74
CA GLY A 48 5.96 11.12 -18.07
C GLY A 48 5.37 9.94 -18.84
N GLU A 49 6.23 9.26 -19.60
CA GLU A 49 5.88 8.06 -20.39
C GLU A 49 5.41 6.88 -19.55
N ASN A 50 5.67 6.88 -18.24
CA ASN A 50 5.24 5.83 -17.32
C ASN A 50 3.78 5.99 -16.86
N ALA A 51 3.10 7.08 -17.23
CA ALA A 51 1.69 7.26 -16.85
C ALA A 51 0.82 6.12 -17.43
N PRO A 52 -0.11 5.54 -16.64
CA PRO A 52 -1.05 4.54 -17.15
C PRO A 52 -1.82 5.09 -18.36
N ALA A 53 -1.93 4.29 -19.43
CA ALA A 53 -2.76 4.63 -20.58
C ALA A 53 -4.25 4.45 -20.24
N SER A 54 -5.05 5.51 -20.42
CA SER A 54 -6.52 5.50 -20.34
C SER A 54 -7.16 5.48 -21.73
N ASN A 55 -8.28 4.78 -21.88
CA ASN A 55 -9.09 4.78 -23.12
C ASN A 55 -10.18 5.87 -23.16
N GLY A 56 -10.06 6.92 -22.33
CA GLY A 56 -10.98 8.06 -22.28
C GLY A 56 -12.26 7.85 -21.45
N ARG A 57 -12.66 6.60 -21.19
CA ARG A 57 -13.74 6.28 -20.22
C ARG A 57 -13.19 5.82 -18.86
N ASP A 58 -11.95 5.34 -18.83
CA ASP A 58 -11.30 5.01 -17.56
C ASP A 58 -11.07 6.27 -16.73
N GLN A 59 -11.09 6.12 -15.41
CA GLN A 59 -10.74 7.19 -14.50
C GLN A 59 -9.30 7.06 -14.04
N LEU A 60 -8.59 8.19 -14.05
CA LEU A 60 -7.25 8.31 -13.48
C LEU A 60 -7.32 9.10 -12.18
N VAL A 61 -6.67 8.58 -11.16
CA VAL A 61 -6.53 9.24 -9.86
C VAL A 61 -5.06 9.51 -9.64
N LEU A 62 -4.70 10.79 -9.58
CA LEU A 62 -3.38 11.25 -9.17
C LEU A 62 -3.35 11.34 -7.64
N GLY A 63 -2.36 10.69 -7.04
CA GLY A 63 -2.08 10.81 -5.63
C GLY A 63 -0.72 11.39 -5.37
N ARG A 64 -0.62 12.18 -4.30
CA ARG A 64 0.65 12.67 -3.77
C ARG A 64 0.75 12.26 -2.31
N ILE A 65 1.90 11.74 -1.91
CA ILE A 65 2.19 11.43 -0.51
C ILE A 65 3.55 12.02 -0.18
N SER A 66 3.66 12.66 0.98
CA SER A 66 4.95 13.05 1.51
C SER A 66 5.04 12.73 3.00
N TRP A 67 6.24 12.40 3.43
CA TRP A 67 6.60 12.22 4.81
C TRP A 67 7.98 12.83 5.09
N ARG A 68 8.27 13.06 6.36
CA ARG A 68 9.60 13.39 6.86
C ARG A 68 10.47 12.15 6.90
N THR A 69 11.78 12.32 6.75
CA THR A 69 12.76 11.24 6.89
C THR A 69 12.48 10.43 8.16
N PRO A 70 12.34 9.10 8.05
CA PRO A 70 12.12 8.23 9.19
C PRO A 70 13.20 8.41 10.27
N PRO A 71 12.85 8.42 11.58
CA PRO A 71 13.83 8.52 12.67
C PRO A 71 14.86 7.38 12.69
N LYS A 72 14.49 6.23 12.12
CA LYS A 72 15.35 5.05 11.96
C LYS A 72 15.17 4.52 10.52
N PRO A 73 16.24 3.97 9.91
CA PRO A 73 16.13 3.36 8.58
C PRO A 73 15.12 2.20 8.58
N LEU A 74 14.62 1.84 7.39
CA LEU A 74 13.62 0.79 7.25
C LEU A 74 14.16 -0.61 7.55
N ASP A 75 15.49 -0.79 7.52
CA ASP A 75 16.23 -2.01 7.91
C ASP A 75 15.68 -3.31 7.28
N GLY A 76 15.58 -3.30 5.95
CA GLY A 76 14.99 -4.38 5.15
C GLY A 76 13.46 -4.46 5.18
N GLY A 77 12.80 -3.64 6.00
CA GLY A 77 11.37 -3.37 5.91
C GLY A 77 11.03 -2.41 4.77
N TYR A 78 9.73 -2.12 4.62
CA TYR A 78 9.24 -1.22 3.58
C TYR A 78 7.91 -0.58 3.95
N PHE A 79 7.64 0.56 3.32
CA PHE A 79 6.33 1.18 3.34
C PHE A 79 5.47 0.60 2.21
N ALA A 80 4.30 0.06 2.55
CA ALA A 80 3.30 -0.43 1.62
C ALA A 80 2.17 0.59 1.49
N ILE A 81 2.00 1.15 0.29
CA ILE A 81 0.92 2.10 -0.01
C ILE A 81 -0.18 1.37 -0.77
N PHE A 82 -1.38 1.43 -0.24
CA PHE A 82 -2.58 0.82 -0.81
C PHE A 82 -3.58 1.89 -1.22
N LEU A 83 -4.11 1.76 -2.43
CA LEU A 83 -5.31 2.46 -2.87
C LEU A 83 -6.41 1.42 -3.11
N ILE A 84 -7.41 1.43 -2.23
CA ILE A 84 -8.47 0.42 -2.17
C ILE A 84 -9.80 1.08 -2.53
N ASP A 85 -10.57 0.46 -3.42
CA ASP A 85 -11.98 0.79 -3.63
C ASP A 85 -12.82 0.10 -2.56
N LYS A 86 -13.39 0.89 -1.64
CA LYS A 86 -14.17 0.40 -0.49
C LYS A 86 -15.47 -0.29 -0.88
N ARG A 87 -15.99 -0.04 -2.09
CA ARG A 87 -17.26 -0.65 -2.55
C ARG A 87 -17.13 -2.15 -2.78
N VAL A 88 -15.92 -2.58 -3.16
CA VAL A 88 -15.61 -3.97 -3.50
C VAL A 88 -14.44 -4.53 -2.69
N ASN A 89 -13.80 -3.73 -1.84
CA ASN A 89 -12.60 -4.07 -1.08
C ASN A 89 -11.48 -4.61 -1.97
N ARG A 90 -11.16 -3.93 -3.06
CA ARG A 90 -10.10 -4.34 -4.01
C ARG A 90 -9.08 -3.24 -4.25
N LYS A 91 -7.82 -3.64 -4.45
CA LYS A 91 -6.75 -2.76 -4.93
C LYS A 91 -6.98 -2.38 -6.40
N VAL A 92 -6.41 -1.26 -6.79
CA VAL A 92 -6.30 -0.85 -8.19
C VAL A 92 -5.39 -1.78 -8.99
N GLY A 93 -5.71 -2.03 -10.25
CA GLY A 93 -4.92 -2.92 -11.12
C GLY A 93 -3.61 -2.30 -11.60
N SER A 94 -3.71 -1.06 -12.09
CA SER A 94 -2.57 -0.28 -12.57
C SER A 94 -2.31 0.86 -11.60
N PHE A 95 -1.13 0.79 -10.96
CA PHE A 95 -0.72 1.67 -9.88
C PHE A 95 0.76 1.98 -10.05
N ILE A 96 1.07 3.15 -10.61
CA ILE A 96 2.43 3.52 -10.99
C ILE A 96 2.83 4.75 -10.19
N ALA A 97 4.07 4.78 -9.70
CA ALA A 97 4.59 5.87 -8.90
C ALA A 97 5.99 6.28 -9.34
N SER A 98 6.32 7.53 -9.04
CA SER A 98 7.64 8.10 -9.20
C SER A 98 8.05 8.88 -7.95
N SER A 99 9.35 9.01 -7.75
CA SER A 99 9.95 9.91 -6.78
C SER A 99 11.00 10.77 -7.48
N PRO A 100 11.08 12.08 -7.18
CA PRO A 100 12.20 12.91 -7.64
C PRO A 100 13.57 12.42 -7.14
N ARG A 101 13.58 11.65 -6.03
CA ARG A 101 14.81 11.10 -5.44
C ARG A 101 15.10 9.67 -5.86
N GLN A 102 14.35 9.13 -6.84
CA GLN A 102 14.67 7.85 -7.46
C GLN A 102 15.95 8.02 -8.29
N SER A 103 17.10 8.04 -7.61
CA SER A 103 18.41 8.18 -8.24
C SER A 103 18.84 6.84 -8.83
N ALA A 104 19.35 6.88 -10.07
CA ALA A 104 19.88 5.74 -10.82
C ALA A 104 21.12 5.06 -10.17
N SER A 105 21.47 5.43 -8.94
CA SER A 105 22.71 5.09 -8.25
C SER A 105 22.59 4.04 -7.14
N SER A 106 21.41 3.45 -6.91
CA SER A 106 21.24 2.29 -6.03
C SER A 106 21.01 1.00 -6.82
N PRO A 107 22.08 0.28 -7.25
CA PRO A 107 21.97 -0.96 -8.00
C PRO A 107 21.47 -2.17 -7.19
N ARG A 108 21.00 -2.00 -5.94
CA ARG A 108 20.64 -3.13 -5.06
C ARG A 108 19.13 -3.32 -4.83
N GLN A 109 18.27 -2.34 -5.12
CA GLN A 109 16.82 -2.49 -5.11
C GLN A 109 16.18 -1.25 -5.73
N GLU A 110 15.15 -1.43 -6.56
CA GLU A 110 14.28 -0.33 -6.97
C GLU A 110 13.70 0.30 -5.69
N ALA A 111 13.91 1.62 -5.51
CA ALA A 111 13.41 2.35 -4.34
C ALA A 111 11.89 2.22 -4.16
N ILE A 112 11.18 2.01 -5.27
CA ILE A 112 9.75 1.77 -5.35
C ILE A 112 9.51 0.56 -6.24
N SER A 113 8.68 -0.38 -5.80
CA SER A 113 8.26 -1.54 -6.59
C SER A 113 6.73 -1.65 -6.63
N VAL A 114 6.19 -2.10 -7.76
CA VAL A 114 4.76 -2.35 -7.95
C VAL A 114 4.51 -3.85 -7.90
N GLY A 115 3.51 -4.27 -7.13
CA GLY A 115 3.09 -5.67 -7.11
C GLY A 115 2.32 -6.02 -5.85
N ASN A 116 2.39 -7.28 -5.45
CA ASN A 116 1.82 -7.77 -4.19
C ASN A 116 2.76 -8.80 -3.58
N ALA A 117 2.61 -9.02 -2.28
CA ALA A 117 3.31 -10.07 -1.56
C ALA A 117 2.33 -10.80 -0.64
N GLY A 118 2.35 -12.15 -0.64
CA GLY A 118 1.42 -12.95 0.18
C GLY A 118 1.53 -12.70 1.70
N VAL A 119 2.61 -12.07 2.16
CA VAL A 119 2.75 -11.60 3.56
C VAL A 119 1.73 -10.52 3.94
N GLU A 120 1.10 -9.87 2.96
CA GLU A 120 0.06 -8.85 3.14
C GLU A 120 -1.23 -9.40 3.74
N ASN A 121 -1.44 -10.73 3.71
CA ASN A 121 -2.62 -11.37 4.32
C ASN A 121 -2.75 -11.14 5.83
N LYS A 122 -1.63 -10.82 6.51
CA LYS A 122 -1.60 -10.44 7.93
C LYS A 122 -2.14 -9.03 8.19
N ILE A 123 -2.18 -8.17 7.17
CA ILE A 123 -2.65 -6.77 7.30
C ILE A 123 -4.13 -6.74 7.69
N PRO A 124 -5.06 -7.36 6.95
CA PRO A 124 -6.48 -7.34 7.32
C PRO A 124 -6.78 -8.09 8.63
N GLU A 125 -5.97 -9.07 9.03
CA GLU A 125 -6.07 -9.74 10.33
C GLU A 125 -5.81 -8.75 11.49
N ARG A 126 -4.79 -7.89 11.35
CA ARG A 126 -4.42 -6.89 12.37
C ARG A 126 -5.24 -5.60 12.26
N TYR A 127 -5.61 -5.21 11.05
CA TYR A 127 -6.33 -3.98 10.73
C TYR A 127 -7.56 -4.30 9.87
N PRO A 128 -8.70 -4.68 10.48
CA PRO A 128 -9.89 -5.09 9.74
C PRO A 128 -10.50 -4.03 8.83
N TRP A 129 -10.07 -2.76 8.91
CA TRP A 129 -10.48 -1.70 8.00
C TRP A 129 -9.66 -1.69 6.69
N LEU A 130 -8.64 -2.55 6.57
CA LEU A 130 -7.78 -2.75 5.39
C LEU A 130 -8.08 -4.08 4.69
N GLN A 131 -9.34 -4.53 4.66
CA GLN A 131 -9.71 -5.85 4.10
C GLN A 131 -9.22 -6.05 2.66
N GLY A 132 -9.23 -5.00 1.84
CA GLY A 132 -8.76 -5.05 0.46
C GLY A 132 -7.23 -5.07 0.28
N ALA A 133 -6.43 -5.02 1.35
CA ALA A 133 -4.97 -5.06 1.24
C ALA A 133 -4.45 -6.49 1.00
N GLY A 134 -5.10 -7.50 1.60
CA GLY A 134 -4.72 -8.90 1.47
C GLY A 134 -5.26 -9.58 0.21
N ASP A 135 -4.86 -10.82 0.04
CA ASP A 135 -5.41 -11.76 -0.93
C ASP A 135 -6.84 -12.13 -0.56
N VAL A 136 -7.65 -12.38 -1.59
CA VAL A 136 -9.01 -12.87 -1.42
C VAL A 136 -9.02 -14.37 -1.61
N LYS A 137 -9.66 -15.09 -0.67
CA LYS A 137 -9.87 -16.53 -0.80
C LYS A 137 -11.12 -16.80 -1.62
N GLU A 138 -10.97 -17.47 -2.76
CA GLU A 138 -12.10 -17.92 -3.59
C GLU A 138 -12.02 -19.44 -3.74
N GLY A 139 -12.96 -20.15 -3.11
CA GLY A 139 -12.87 -21.60 -2.95
C GLY A 139 -11.60 -22.00 -2.18
N ASN A 140 -10.76 -22.79 -2.84
CA ASN A 140 -9.49 -23.27 -2.27
C ASN A 140 -8.25 -22.46 -2.73
N THR A 141 -8.46 -21.40 -3.51
CA THR A 141 -7.36 -20.61 -4.09
C THR A 141 -7.32 -19.22 -3.50
N TRP A 142 -6.12 -18.78 -3.13
CA TRP A 142 -5.86 -17.40 -2.75
C TRP A 142 -5.49 -16.60 -3.98
N TRP A 143 -6.14 -15.45 -4.12
CA TRP A 143 -5.93 -14.57 -5.24
C TRP A 143 -5.50 -13.19 -4.77
N SER A 144 -4.33 -12.77 -5.22
CA SER A 144 -3.91 -11.39 -5.08
C SER A 144 -4.52 -10.55 -6.20
N TYR A 145 -5.34 -9.57 -5.82
CA TYR A 145 -6.08 -8.72 -6.73
C TYR A 145 -5.53 -7.29 -6.74
N GLY A 146 -5.25 -6.76 -7.93
CA GLY A 146 -4.65 -5.45 -8.12
C GLY A 146 -3.18 -5.39 -7.72
N SER A 147 -2.68 -4.20 -7.38
CA SER A 147 -1.29 -3.95 -6.97
C SER A 147 -1.24 -2.95 -5.83
N ARG A 148 -0.12 -2.95 -5.10
CA ARG A 148 0.29 -1.90 -4.17
C ARG A 148 1.66 -1.34 -4.56
N LEU A 149 2.04 -0.21 -3.96
CA LEU A 149 3.41 0.30 -4.04
C LEU A 149 4.18 -0.16 -2.80
N ALA A 150 5.33 -0.82 -2.96
CA ALA A 150 6.33 -0.94 -1.91
C ALA A 150 7.37 0.16 -2.09
N VAL A 151 7.75 0.79 -0.98
CA VAL A 151 8.79 1.81 -0.93
C VAL A 151 9.85 1.32 0.07
N PHE A 152 11.00 0.93 -0.47
CA PHE A 152 12.11 0.36 0.29
C PHE A 152 13.10 1.42 0.77
N ASP A 153 13.00 2.64 0.24
CA ASP A 153 13.80 3.78 0.64
C ASP A 153 12.93 4.81 1.39
N GLY A 154 13.22 5.00 2.68
CA GLY A 154 12.54 5.95 3.53
C GLY A 154 12.70 7.41 3.07
N ASP A 155 13.73 7.71 2.28
CA ASP A 155 13.99 9.04 1.73
C ASP A 155 13.38 9.25 0.33
N ALA A 156 12.67 8.26 -0.22
CA ALA A 156 11.95 8.38 -1.49
C ALA A 156 10.80 9.41 -1.45
N SER A 157 10.51 10.04 -0.32
CA SER A 157 9.55 11.15 -0.21
C SER A 157 10.06 12.44 -0.87
N PRO A 158 9.20 13.20 -1.57
CA PRO A 158 7.77 12.94 -1.81
C PRO A 158 7.54 11.93 -2.95
N LEU A 159 6.40 11.24 -2.89
CA LEU A 159 5.91 10.36 -3.94
C LEU A 159 4.74 10.96 -4.70
N THR A 160 4.76 10.76 -6.01
CA THR A 160 3.62 11.01 -6.89
C THR A 160 3.23 9.70 -7.55
N PHE A 161 1.94 9.40 -7.62
CA PHE A 161 1.44 8.18 -8.25
C PHE A 161 0.18 8.44 -9.07
N VAL A 162 -0.06 7.59 -10.06
CA VAL A 162 -1.31 7.56 -10.81
C VAL A 162 -1.86 6.14 -10.74
N ALA A 163 -3.12 6.04 -10.34
CA ALA A 163 -3.89 4.82 -10.38
C ALA A 163 -4.96 4.89 -11.47
N ARG A 164 -5.08 3.83 -12.28
CA ARG A 164 -6.11 3.71 -13.31
C ARG A 164 -7.22 2.78 -12.84
N PHE A 165 -8.45 3.27 -12.98
CA PHE A 165 -9.68 2.53 -12.78
C PHE A 165 -10.32 2.27 -14.14
N PRO A 166 -10.19 1.06 -14.70
CA PRO A 166 -10.75 0.77 -16.01
C PRO A 166 -12.27 0.84 -15.97
N TYR A 167 -12.87 1.43 -16.99
CA TYR A 167 -14.32 1.40 -17.18
C TYR A 167 -14.71 0.11 -17.90
N LEU A 168 -15.53 -0.71 -17.27
CA LEU A 168 -15.95 -2.01 -17.79
C LEU A 168 -17.48 -2.16 -17.71
N GLU A 169 -18.06 -2.72 -18.76
CA GLU A 169 -19.49 -3.02 -18.85
C GLU A 169 -19.73 -4.54 -18.91
N GLY A 170 -20.86 -4.97 -18.37
CA GLY A 170 -21.32 -6.35 -18.45
C GLY A 170 -20.37 -7.37 -17.82
N PRO A 171 -20.28 -8.61 -18.36
CA PRO A 171 -19.54 -9.72 -17.76
C PRO A 171 -18.03 -9.47 -17.57
N GLN A 172 -17.45 -8.51 -18.29
CA GLN A 172 -16.04 -8.15 -18.16
C GLN A 172 -15.71 -7.58 -16.78
N ARG A 173 -16.68 -6.90 -16.15
CA ARG A 173 -16.52 -6.35 -14.81
C ARG A 173 -16.35 -7.44 -13.74
N GLU A 174 -16.99 -8.59 -13.93
CA GLU A 174 -16.87 -9.73 -13.03
C GLU A 174 -15.57 -10.52 -13.26
N ALA A 175 -15.13 -10.57 -14.52
CA ALA A 175 -13.86 -11.19 -14.90
C ALA A 175 -12.65 -10.41 -14.36
N VAL A 176 -12.73 -9.07 -14.31
CA VAL A 176 -11.63 -8.24 -13.82
C VAL A 176 -11.62 -8.22 -12.29
N ARG A 177 -10.51 -8.73 -11.75
CA ARG A 177 -10.29 -8.83 -10.32
C ARG A 177 -9.47 -7.65 -9.79
N ALA A 178 -9.94 -6.44 -10.05
CA ALA A 178 -9.37 -5.18 -9.57
C ALA A 178 -10.49 -4.14 -9.39
N ALA A 179 -10.17 -3.00 -8.78
CA ALA A 179 -11.09 -1.86 -8.73
C ALA A 179 -11.36 -1.28 -10.13
N THR A 180 -12.62 -0.89 -10.41
CA THR A 180 -13.08 -0.42 -11.73
C THR A 180 -13.85 0.89 -11.64
N ALA A 181 -13.83 1.68 -12.70
CA ALA A 181 -14.64 2.89 -12.84
C ALA A 181 -16.14 2.56 -13.07
N PRO A 182 -17.06 3.50 -12.80
CA PRO A 182 -16.81 4.78 -12.14
C PRO A 182 -16.56 4.59 -10.64
N VAL A 183 -15.70 5.40 -10.04
CA VAL A 183 -15.45 5.58 -8.59
C VAL A 183 -15.64 7.05 -8.23
N ALA A 184 -16.02 7.34 -6.99
CA ALA A 184 -15.85 8.65 -6.37
C ALA A 184 -14.60 8.66 -5.47
N ILE A 185 -13.99 9.82 -5.23
CA ILE A 185 -12.85 9.94 -4.29
C ILE A 185 -13.25 9.44 -2.88
N SER A 186 -14.50 9.65 -2.47
CA SER A 186 -15.05 9.15 -1.21
C SER A 186 -15.13 7.63 -1.12
N ASP A 187 -15.11 6.93 -2.26
CA ASP A 187 -15.09 5.46 -2.31
C ASP A 187 -13.69 4.91 -2.10
N LEU A 188 -12.65 5.75 -2.19
CA LEU A 188 -11.27 5.34 -2.14
C LEU A 188 -10.72 5.44 -0.72
N LEU A 189 -10.00 4.40 -0.32
CA LEU A 189 -9.19 4.35 0.89
C LEU A 189 -7.72 4.38 0.49
N LEU A 190 -7.02 5.45 0.87
CA LEU A 190 -5.57 5.52 0.78
C LEU A 190 -4.98 5.18 2.15
N ALA A 191 -4.11 4.19 2.17
CA ALA A 191 -3.46 3.73 3.39
C ALA A 191 -1.96 3.55 3.21
N LEU A 192 -1.23 3.80 4.29
CA LEU A 192 0.19 3.52 4.41
C LEU A 192 0.40 2.50 5.54
N VAL A 193 1.17 1.46 5.24
CA VAL A 193 1.49 0.39 6.20
C VAL A 193 3.00 0.26 6.27
N TYR A 194 3.57 0.14 7.47
CA TYR A 194 4.97 -0.23 7.63
C TYR A 194 5.09 -1.73 7.89
N MET A 195 5.83 -2.39 7.02
CA MET A 195 6.14 -3.81 7.08
C MET A 195 7.61 -3.98 7.48
N GLY A 196 7.86 -4.80 8.51
CA GLY A 196 9.21 -5.20 8.89
C GLY A 196 9.83 -6.19 7.90
N SER A 197 11.16 -6.33 7.97
CA SER A 197 11.91 -7.36 7.23
C SER A 197 11.53 -8.79 7.61
N ASP A 198 10.96 -8.98 8.81
CA ASP A 198 10.37 -10.20 9.34
C ASP A 198 8.94 -10.49 8.80
N GLY A 199 8.41 -9.62 7.94
CA GLY A 199 7.05 -9.71 7.42
C GLY A 199 5.99 -9.37 8.47
N GLN A 200 6.36 -8.70 9.56
CA GLN A 200 5.45 -8.19 10.56
C GLN A 200 4.81 -6.86 10.10
N VAL A 201 3.51 -6.73 10.29
CA VAL A 201 2.80 -5.47 10.09
C VAL A 201 2.98 -4.61 11.34
N TYR A 202 3.88 -3.63 11.32
CA TYR A 202 4.21 -2.82 12.50
C TYR A 202 3.10 -1.82 12.84
N TRP A 203 2.71 -1.01 11.86
CA TRP A 203 1.59 -0.07 11.97
C TRP A 203 0.92 0.15 10.63
N ALA A 204 -0.33 0.65 10.68
CA ALA A 204 -1.08 1.07 9.51
C ALA A 204 -1.74 2.42 9.80
N GLN A 205 -1.66 3.33 8.85
CA GLN A 205 -2.22 4.68 8.92
C GLN A 205 -3.18 4.87 7.75
N ARG A 206 -4.41 5.28 8.06
CA ARG A 206 -5.35 5.81 7.08
C ARG A 206 -4.91 7.22 6.71
N LEU A 207 -4.67 7.46 5.43
CA LEU A 207 -4.27 8.76 4.89
C LEU A 207 -5.47 9.54 4.37
N GLN A 208 -6.42 8.84 3.74
CA GLN A 208 -7.67 9.40 3.24
C GLN A 208 -8.74 8.30 3.13
N GLY A 209 -10.02 8.67 3.30
CA GLY A 209 -11.17 7.81 2.97
C GLY A 209 -11.81 7.06 4.14
#